data_AF-A0A935RUU7-F1
#
_entry.id   AF-A0A935RUU7-F1
#
_cell.length_a   1.000
_cell.length_b   1.000
_cell.length_c   1.000
_cell.angle_alpha   90.00
_cell.angle_beta   90.00
_cell.angle_gamma   90.00
#
_symmetry.space_group_name_H-M   'P 1'
#
loop_
_entity.id
_entity.type
_entity.pdbx_description
1 polymer ?
#
loop_
_entity_poly.entity_id
_entity_poly.type
_entity_poly.pdbx_seq_one_letter_code
_entity_poly.pdbx_strand_id
1 'polypeptide(L)' 'MKINEEWHLKNKMPKNPTLDERIRWHLEHQKNCTCRPIPEKLLKMMAEKKIFA' A
#
# COMPACT_ATOMS: atom_id res chain seq x y z
N MET A 1 -9.72 -13.16 -5.29
CA MET A 1 -8.88 -13.21 -4.07
C MET A 1 -9.72 -12.85 -2.86
N LYS A 2 -9.48 -13.47 -1.71
CA LYS A 2 -10.21 -13.22 -0.47
C LYS A 2 -9.73 -11.91 0.15
N ILE A 3 -10.66 -10.99 0.41
CA ILE A 3 -10.37 -9.73 1.10
C ILE A 3 -10.25 -10.00 2.60
N ASN A 4 -9.27 -9.37 3.26
CA ASN A 4 -9.18 -9.35 4.72
C ASN A 4 -9.94 -8.12 5.23
N GLU A 5 -11.25 -8.30 5.45
CA GLU A 5 -12.17 -7.21 5.83
C GLU A 5 -11.76 -6.53 7.13
N GLU A 6 -11.35 -7.32 8.14
CA GLU A 6 -10.89 -6.80 9.44
C GLU A 6 -9.69 -5.87 9.28
N TRP A 7 -8.73 -6.23 8.42
CA TRP A 7 -7.57 -5.40 8.16
C TRP A 7 -7.98 -4.09 7.48
N HIS A 8 -8.87 -4.12 6.49
CA HIS A 8 -9.34 -2.91 5.80
C HIS A 8 -10.15 -1.98 6.72
N LEU A 9 -10.91 -2.52 7.67
CA LEU A 9 -11.66 -1.73 8.63
C LEU A 9 -10.73 -0.99 9.62
N LYS A 10 -9.66 -1.65 10.07
CA LYS A 10 -8.65 -1.08 10.98
C LYS A 10 -7.64 -0.17 10.27
N ASN A 11 -7.28 -0.49 9.04
CA ASN A 11 -6.24 0.19 8.26
C ASN A 11 -6.87 0.83 7.03
N LYS A 12 -7.73 1.83 7.24
CA LYS A 12 -8.28 2.60 6.11
C LYS A 12 -7.19 3.51 5.54
N MET A 13 -7.11 3.58 4.21
CA MET A 13 -6.24 4.55 3.56
C MET A 13 -6.67 5.97 3.97
N PRO A 14 -5.75 6.85 4.39
CA PRO A 14 -6.05 8.25 4.63
C PRO A 14 -6.65 8.92 3.38
N LYS A 15 -7.47 9.97 3.56
CA LYS A 15 -8.10 10.68 2.44
C LYS A 15 -7.07 11.37 1.52
N ASN A 16 -6.04 11.95 2.13
CA ASN A 16 -4.94 12.64 1.43
C ASN A 16 -3.60 12.11 1.97
N PRO A 17 -3.23 10.86 1.66
CA PRO A 17 -2.00 10.29 2.20
C PRO A 17 -0.81 10.96 1.53
N THR A 18 0.22 11.27 2.32
CA THR A 18 1.55 11.51 1.80
C THR A 18 2.04 10.29 1.03
N LEU A 19 3.08 10.47 0.20
CA LEU A 19 3.62 9.35 -0.55
C LEU A 19 4.10 8.22 0.36
N ASP A 20 4.76 8.56 1.47
CA ASP A 20 5.31 7.57 2.39
C ASP A 20 4.22 6.81 3.14
N GLU A 21 3.15 7.50 3.58
CA GLU A 21 1.97 6.84 4.15
C GLU A 21 1.31 5.91 3.14
N ARG A 22 1.19 6.36 1.89
CA ARG A 22 0.62 5.56 0.80
C ARG A 22 1.46 4.32 0.52
N ILE A 23 2.78 4.43 0.49
CA ILE A 23 3.71 3.31 0.31
C ILE A 23 3.58 2.33 1.48
N ARG A 24 3.71 2.83 2.72
CA ARG A 24 3.61 2.01 3.93
C ARG A 24 2.30 1.23 3.97
N TRP A 25 1.18 1.90 3.67
CA TRP A 25 -0.12 1.25 3.62
C TRP A 25 -0.17 0.11 2.60
N HIS A 26 0.37 0.31 1.39
CA HIS A 26 0.37 -0.74 0.36
C HIS A 26 1.29 -1.91 0.70
N LEU A 27 2.42 -1.65 1.36
CA LEU A 27 3.32 -2.72 1.84
C LEU A 27 2.63 -3.57 2.92
N GLU A 28 1.99 -2.93 3.89
CA GLU A 28 1.24 -3.64 4.94
C GLU A 28 0.00 -4.35 4.37
N HIS A 29 -0.66 -3.74 3.38
CA HIS A 29 -1.73 -4.38 2.64
C HIS A 29 -1.25 -5.69 2.02
N GLN A 30 -0.17 -5.69 1.21
CA GLN A 30 0.33 -6.93 0.59
C GLN A 30 0.64 -8.04 1.60
N LYS A 31 1.10 -7.72 2.82
CA LYS A 31 1.38 -8.69 3.88
C LYS A 31 0.11 -9.30 4.49
N ASN A 32 -0.97 -8.53 4.59
CA ASN A 32 -2.19 -8.92 5.32
C ASN A 32 -3.38 -9.25 4.40
N CYS A 33 -3.35 -8.76 3.17
CA CYS A 33 -4.42 -8.82 2.18
C CYS A 33 -3.86 -8.68 0.76
N THR A 34 -4.01 -9.72 -0.06
CA THR A 34 -3.55 -9.68 -1.46
C THR A 34 -4.65 -9.25 -2.43
N CYS A 35 -5.79 -8.73 -1.95
CA CYS A 35 -6.98 -8.48 -2.77
C CYS A 35 -6.73 -7.56 -3.99
N ARG A 36 -5.70 -6.72 -3.91
CA ARG A 36 -5.23 -5.85 -5.00
C ARG A 36 -3.70 -5.72 -4.95
N PRO A 37 -2.99 -5.81 -6.09
CA PRO A 37 -1.56 -5.54 -6.15
C PRO A 37 -1.24 -4.05 -5.95
N ILE A 38 0.03 -3.72 -5.68
CA ILE A 38 0.48 -2.33 -5.59
C ILE A 38 0.34 -1.65 -6.96
N PRO A 39 -0.25 -0.45 -7.06
CA PRO A 39 -0.39 0.26 -8.32
C PRO A 39 0.95 0.50 -9.01
N GLU A 40 1.02 0.29 -10.33
CA GLU A 40 2.25 0.45 -11.11
C GLU A 40 2.88 1.84 -10.99
N LYS A 41 2.06 2.89 -10.97
CA LYS A 41 2.53 4.27 -10.75
C LYS A 41 3.22 4.42 -9.39
N LEU A 42 2.70 3.77 -8.35
CA LEU A 42 3.30 3.81 -7.02
C LEU A 42 4.63 3.03 -6.98
N LEU A 43 4.69 1.88 -7.67
CA LEU A 43 5.92 1.11 -7.82
C LEU A 43 7.03 1.91 -8.53
N LYS A 44 6.69 2.63 -9.61
CA LYS A 44 7.63 3.54 -10.28
C LYS A 44 8.14 4.63 -9.35
N MET A 45 7.25 5.28 -8.59
CA MET A 45 7.64 6.30 -7.61
C MET A 45 8.54 5.75 -6.50
N MET A 46 8.30 4.51 -6.04
CA MET A 46 9.15 3.83 -5.06
C MET A 46 10.56 3.55 -5.61
N ALA A 47 10.64 3.12 -6.87
CA ALA A 47 11.90 2.87 -7.55
C ALA A 47 12.71 4.16 -7.78
N GLU A 48 12.04 5.23 -8.23
CA GLU A 48 12.65 6.54 -8.48
C GLU A 48 13.22 7.17 -7.21
N LYS A 49 12.55 6.99 -6.06
CA LYS A 49 13.00 7.56 -4.78
C LYS A 49 14.13 6.79 -4.10
N LYS A 50 14.67 5.71 -4.70
CA LYS A 50 15.67 4.82 -4.08
C LYS A 50 15.27 4.40 -2.64
N ILE A 51 13.99 4.14 -2.40
CA ILE A 51 13.52 3.67 -1.07
C ILE A 51 13.98 2.22 -0.79
N PHE A 52 14.57 1.56 -1.80
CA PHE A 52 15.40 0.37 -1.65
C PHE A 52 16.87 0.77 -1.72
N ALA A 53 17.42 1.28 -0.61
CA ALA A 53 18.85 1.36 -0.35
C ALA A 53 19.09 0.96 1.10
#